data_AF-A0A367LTV9-F1
#
_entry.id   AF-A0A367LTV9-F1
#
_cell.length_a   1.000
_cell.length_b   1.000
_cell.length_c   1.000
_cell.angle_alpha   90.00
_cell.angle_beta   90.00
_cell.angle_gamma   90.00
#
_symmetry.space_group_name_H-M   'P 1'
#
loop_
_entity.id
_entity.type
_entity.pdbx_description
1 polymer ?
#
loop_
_entity_poly.entity_id
_entity_poly.type
_entity_poly.pdbx_seq_one_letter_code
_entity_poly.pdbx_strand_id
1 'polypeptide(L)'
;SFTTVSHVVNRTRPVSDAVRKKVEDAIAQLHYVPSAVARSLKVRTTSIIGLLVPNSTNPYFAELSRGIEDCCERNGYCVILCNSDDNPQ
;
A
#
# COMPACT_ATOMS: atom_id res chain seq x y z
N SER A 1 -23.95 2.46 10.12
CA SER A 1 -23.42 1.10 9.93
C SER A 1 -21.98 1.10 9.50
N PHE A 2 -21.19 0.10 9.91
CA PHE A 2 -19.78 -0.06 9.53
C PHE A 2 -19.57 -0.12 8.01
N THR A 3 -20.52 -0.68 7.26
CA THR A 3 -20.56 -0.71 5.80
C THR A 3 -20.54 0.69 5.18
N THR A 4 -21.28 1.65 5.73
CA THR A 4 -21.31 3.04 5.22
C THR A 4 -19.98 3.75 5.44
N VAL A 5 -19.35 3.55 6.61
CA VAL A 5 -18.01 4.06 6.90
C VAL A 5 -16.99 3.46 5.94
N SER A 6 -17.08 2.15 5.68
CA SER A 6 -16.21 1.47 4.72
C SER A 6 -16.38 2.00 3.29
N HIS A 7 -17.59 2.36 2.87
CA HIS A 7 -17.83 2.96 1.55
C HIS A 7 -17.28 4.40 1.44
N VAL A 8 -17.39 5.20 2.50
CA VAL A 8 -16.82 6.56 2.54
C VAL A 8 -15.29 6.49 2.46
N VAL A 9 -14.68 5.64 3.28
CA VAL A 9 -13.22 5.50 3.34
C VAL A 9 -12.64 4.90 2.06
N ASN A 10 -13.29 3.87 1.49
CA ASN A 10 -12.79 3.19 0.27
C ASN A 10 -13.33 3.78 -1.05
N ARG A 11 -14.19 4.81 -1.00
CA ARG A 11 -14.84 5.44 -2.17
C ARG A 11 -15.51 4.45 -3.15
N THR A 12 -16.01 3.33 -2.65
CA THR A 12 -16.58 2.25 -3.48
C THR A 12 -18.03 2.46 -3.90
N ARG A 13 -18.79 3.32 -3.19
CA ARG A 13 -20.15 3.71 -3.57
C ARG A 13 -20.40 5.19 -3.30
N PRO A 14 -21.21 5.87 -4.12
CA PRO A 14 -21.65 7.22 -3.83
C PRO A 14 -22.53 7.21 -2.56
N VAL A 15 -22.13 8.03 -1.60
CA VAL A 15 -22.87 8.33 -0.37
C VAL A 15 -23.22 9.81 -0.38
N SER A 16 -24.30 10.20 0.29
CA SER A 16 -24.68 11.61 0.40
C SER A 16 -23.61 12.43 1.13
N ASP A 17 -23.41 13.68 0.70
CA ASP A 17 -22.37 14.56 1.26
C ASP A 17 -22.54 14.81 2.76
N ALA A 18 -23.79 14.87 3.24
CA ALA A 18 -24.09 14.98 4.67
C ALA A 18 -23.55 13.80 5.49
N VAL A 19 -23.60 12.58 4.93
CA VAL A 19 -23.10 11.36 5.59
C VAL A 19 -21.59 11.27 5.45
N ARG A 20 -21.03 11.65 4.29
CA ARG A 20 -19.57 11.73 4.08
C ARG A 20 -18.92 12.64 5.13
N LYS A 21 -19.44 13.87 5.29
CA LYS A 21 -18.88 14.87 6.20
C LYS A 21 -18.90 14.40 7.65
N LYS A 22 -20.01 13.78 8.09
CA LYS A 22 -20.10 13.15 9.42
C LYS A 22 -19.05 12.07 9.66
N VAL A 23 -18.73 11.29 8.63
CA VAL A 23 -17.71 10.23 8.75
C VAL A 23 -16.30 10.84 8.74
N GLU A 24 -16.04 11.84 7.92
CA GLU A 24 -14.76 12.56 7.90
C GLU A 24 -14.47 13.28 9.24
N ASP A 25 -15.47 13.96 9.80
CA ASP A 25 -15.36 14.60 11.12
C ASP A 25 -15.07 13.57 12.22
N ALA A 26 -15.73 12.41 12.18
CA ALA A 26 -15.49 11.34 13.14
C ALA A 26 -14.09 10.72 12.99
N ILE A 27 -13.60 10.55 11.75
CA ILE A 27 -12.24 10.07 11.47
C ILE A 27 -11.19 11.04 12.03
N ALA A 28 -11.41 12.35 11.85
CA ALA A 28 -10.53 13.38 12.36
C ALA A 28 -10.53 13.43 13.90
N GLN A 29 -11.70 13.34 14.54
CA GLN A 29 -11.81 13.34 16.00
C GLN A 29 -11.21 12.10 16.66
N LEU A 30 -11.32 10.94 16.01
CA LEU A 30 -10.83 9.67 16.55
C LEU A 30 -9.39 9.36 16.15
N HIS A 31 -8.73 10.24 15.38
CA HIS A 31 -7.42 9.98 14.76
C HIS A 31 -7.37 8.61 14.07
N TYR A 32 -8.47 8.23 13.41
CA TYR A 32 -8.57 6.90 12.80
C TYR A 32 -7.70 6.84 11.55
N VAL A 33 -6.59 6.11 11.63
CA VAL A 33 -5.73 5.84 10.49
C VAL A 33 -6.17 4.51 9.86
N PRO A 34 -6.60 4.51 8.59
CA PRO A 34 -6.97 3.26 7.91
C PRO A 34 -5.75 2.34 7.84
N SER A 35 -5.85 1.17 8.49
CA SER A 35 -4.76 0.19 8.50
C SER A 35 -4.58 -0.42 7.12
N ALA A 36 -3.42 -0.16 6.50
CA ALA A 36 -3.02 -0.77 5.23
C ALA A 36 -2.95 -2.30 5.33
N VAL A 37 -2.63 -2.84 6.52
CA VAL A 37 -2.57 -4.28 6.80
C VAL A 37 -3.96 -4.93 6.76
N ALA A 38 -4.97 -4.26 7.32
CA ALA A 38 -6.36 -4.75 7.25
C ALA A 38 -6.91 -4.67 5.81
N ARG A 39 -6.45 -3.68 5.02
CA ARG A 39 -6.81 -3.54 3.61
C ARG A 39 -6.21 -4.67 2.77
N SER A 40 -4.93 -5.00 2.95
CA SER A 40 -4.27 -6.09 2.21
C SER A 40 -4.85 -7.47 2.57
N LEU A 41 -5.22 -7.70 3.84
CA LEU A 41 -5.90 -8.93 4.25
C LEU A 41 -7.26 -9.14 3.56
N LYS A 42 -8.06 -8.08 3.43
CA LYS A 42 -9.39 -8.16 2.81
C LYS A 42 -9.33 -8.30 1.29
N VAL A 43 -8.33 -7.70 0.65
CA VAL A 43 -8.19 -7.72 -0.82
C VAL A 43 -7.53 -9.03 -1.31
N ARG A 44 -6.94 -9.86 -0.41
CA ARG A 44 -6.18 -11.08 -0.78
C ARG A 44 -5.03 -10.83 -1.77
N THR A 45 -4.72 -9.57 -2.05
CA THR A 45 -3.55 -9.14 -2.80
C THR A 45 -2.78 -8.20 -1.89
N THR A 46 -1.58 -8.60 -1.53
CA THR A 46 -0.58 -7.64 -1.09
C THR A 46 -0.16 -6.91 -2.36
N SER A 47 -0.38 -5.60 -2.47
CA SER A 47 0.22 -4.77 -3.52
C SER A 47 1.73 -4.71 -3.29
N ILE A 48 2.40 -5.86 -3.25
CA ILE A 48 3.79 -6.04 -2.88
C ILE A 48 4.46 -6.74 -4.05
N ILE A 49 5.54 -6.15 -4.54
CA ILE A 49 6.39 -6.70 -5.59
C ILE A 49 7.72 -7.09 -4.93
N GLY A 50 8.09 -8.36 -5.02
CA GLY A 50 9.40 -8.84 -4.57
C GLY A 50 10.44 -8.62 -5.66
N LEU A 51 11.51 -7.89 -5.34
CA LEU A 51 12.66 -7.69 -6.23
C LEU A 51 13.85 -8.52 -5.70
N LEU A 52 14.12 -9.64 -6.36
CA LEU A 52 15.27 -10.49 -6.06
C LEU A 52 16.48 -10.00 -6.86
N VAL A 53 17.51 -9.55 -6.16
CA VAL A 53 18.77 -9.10 -6.76
C VAL A 53 19.92 -9.99 -6.30
N PRO A 54 20.88 -10.33 -7.18
CA PRO A 54 22.00 -11.20 -6.83
C PRO A 54 22.98 -10.55 -5.84
N ASN A 55 23.12 -9.22 -5.87
CA ASN A 55 23.95 -8.48 -4.93
C ASN A 55 23.44 -7.03 -4.78
N SER A 56 22.93 -6.66 -3.61
CA SER A 56 22.48 -5.28 -3.35
C SER A 56 23.61 -4.28 -3.14
N THR A 57 24.85 -4.75 -3.00
CA THR A 57 26.06 -3.93 -2.79
C THR A 57 26.59 -3.35 -4.11
N ASN A 58 26.19 -3.90 -5.27
CA ASN A 58 26.58 -3.35 -6.55
C ASN A 58 25.71 -2.12 -6.88
N PRO A 59 26.31 -0.93 -7.10
CA PRO A 59 25.58 0.31 -7.36
C PRO A 59 24.65 0.24 -8.59
N TYR A 60 24.92 -0.66 -9.55
CA TYR A 60 24.03 -0.92 -10.68
C TYR A 60 22.64 -1.41 -10.23
N PHE A 61 22.57 -2.35 -9.29
CA PHE A 61 21.29 -2.85 -8.78
C PHE A 61 20.63 -1.85 -7.84
N ALA A 62 21.39 -0.99 -7.17
CA ALA A 62 20.84 0.09 -6.35
C ALA A 62 20.08 1.13 -7.19
N GLU A 63 20.64 1.55 -8.33
CA GLU A 63 19.94 2.46 -9.26
C GLU A 63 18.71 1.80 -9.88
N LEU A 64 18.83 0.54 -10.29
CA LEU A 64 17.70 -0.23 -10.84
C LEU A 64 16.56 -0.36 -9.82
N SER A 65 16.88 -0.71 -8.58
CA SER A 65 15.91 -0.89 -7.51
C SER A 65 15.19 0.42 -7.19
N ARG A 66 15.92 1.54 -7.19
CA ARG A 66 15.33 2.88 -7.00
C ARG A 66 14.33 3.23 -8.11
N GLY A 67 14.68 2.98 -9.38
CA GLY A 67 13.76 3.23 -10.49
C GLY A 67 12.51 2.35 -10.44
N ILE A 68 12.65 1.10 -9.99
CA ILE A 68 11.53 0.17 -9.79
C ILE A 68 10.66 0.64 -8.61
N GLU A 69 11.27 1.03 -7.50
CA GLU A 69 10.58 1.54 -6.30
C GLU A 69 9.76 2.78 -6.63
N ASP A 70 10.34 3.78 -7.31
CA ASP A 70 9.64 5.00 -7.75
C ASP A 70 8.42 4.67 -8.65
N CYS A 71 8.55 3.67 -9.51
CA CYS A 71 7.44 3.22 -10.36
C CYS A 71 6.36 2.51 -9.55
N CYS A 72 6.75 1.64 -8.64
CA CYS A 72 5.84 0.88 -7.79
C CYS A 72 5.07 1.79 -6.83
N GLU A 73 5.76 2.73 -6.18
CA GLU A 73 5.18 3.70 -5.26
C GLU A 73 4.09 4.52 -5.95
N ARG A 74 4.38 5.05 -7.15
CA ARG A 74 3.39 5.79 -7.97
C ARG A 74 2.15 4.98 -8.31
N ASN A 75 2.28 3.66 -8.41
CA ASN A 75 1.17 2.74 -8.70
C ASN A 75 0.53 2.14 -7.44
N GLY A 76 0.95 2.56 -6.24
CA GLY A 76 0.41 2.05 -4.97
C GLY A 76 0.90 0.65 -4.60
N TYR A 77 2.06 0.25 -5.13
CA TYR A 77 2.75 -0.99 -4.79
C TYR A 77 3.93 -0.72 -3.86
N CYS A 78 4.16 -1.62 -2.92
CA CYS A 78 5.32 -1.67 -2.05
C CYS A 78 6.35 -2.64 -2.64
N VAL A 79 7.64 -2.31 -2.61
CA VAL A 79 8.70 -3.20 -3.10
C VAL A 79 9.42 -3.82 -1.91
N ILE A 80 9.59 -5.14 -1.92
CA ILE A 80 10.47 -5.84 -0.98
C ILE A 80 11.73 -6.23 -1.73
N LEU A 81 12.86 -5.64 -1.32
CA LEU A 81 14.16 -6.00 -1.87
C LEU A 81 14.72 -7.23 -1.14
N CYS A 82 15.02 -8.28 -1.90
CA CYS A 82 15.70 -9.47 -1.39
C CYS A 82 17.05 -9.61 -2.10
N ASN A 83 18.13 -9.66 -1.32
CA ASN A 83 19.45 -9.97 -1.85
C ASN A 83 19.69 -11.49 -1.75
N SER A 84 20.07 -12.13 -2.85
CA SER A 84 20.41 -13.55 -2.86
C SER A 84 21.91 -13.84 -2.69
N ASP A 85 22.77 -12.83 -2.53
CA ASP A 85 24.24 -12.96 -2.32
C ASP A 85 24.92 -13.97 -3.28
N ASP A 86 24.47 -13.99 -4.54
CA ASP A 86 24.89 -14.96 -5.57
C ASP A 86 24.72 -16.44 -5.17
N ASN A 87 23.90 -16.73 -4.16
CA ASN A 87 23.64 -18.08 -3.67
C ASN A 87 22.34 -18.61 -4.30
N PRO A 88 22.40 -19.62 -5.18
CA PRO A 88 21.23 -20.14 -5.90
C PRO A 88 20.36 -21.10 -5.08
N GLN A 89 20.51 -21.18 -3.75
CA GLN A 89 19.76 -22.09 -2.87
C GLN A 89 18.54 -21.46 -2.23
#